data_AF-A0A8S3GLJ1-F1
#
_entry.id   AF-A0A8S3GLJ1-F1
#
_cell.length_a   1.000
_cell.length_b   1.000
_cell.length_c   1.000
_cell.angle_alpha   90.00
_cell.angle_beta   90.00
_cell.angle_gamma   90.00
#
_symmetry.space_group_name_H-M   'P 1'
#
loop_
_entity.id
_entity.type
_entity.pdbx_description
1 polymer ?
#
loop_
_entity_poly.entity_id
_entity_poly.type
_entity_poly.pdbx_seq_one_letter_code
_entity_poly.pdbx_strand_id
1 'polypeptide(L)'
;MTDICYGEFYCNKSNVTTNRITFTVHVDGSPLVKSSKQSMWPCFASIVELPPPIRDYQKNIVLLSLWASRVKPDPDVFLQETIEELKLLINNGTSIFINEQEY
;
A
#
# COMPACT_ATOMS: atom_id res chain seq x y z
N MET A 1 6.35 -22.32 -2.12
CA MET A 1 6.23 -20.92 -1.66
C MET A 1 4.76 -20.69 -1.38
N THR A 2 4.32 -20.99 -0.15
CA THR A 2 2.94 -20.76 0.30
C THR A 2 2.74 -19.26 0.43
N ASP A 3 1.94 -18.73 -0.47
CA ASP A 3 1.88 -17.32 -0.83
C ASP A 3 1.15 -16.46 0.22
N ILE A 4 1.74 -15.34 0.61
CA ILE A 4 1.13 -14.33 1.50
C ILE A 4 -0.06 -13.67 0.80
N CYS A 5 -0.01 -13.57 -0.53
CA CYS A 5 -1.00 -12.87 -1.34
C CYS A 5 -2.20 -13.76 -1.71
N TYR A 6 -1.99 -15.07 -1.91
CA TYR A 6 -3.00 -15.96 -2.51
C TYR A 6 -3.09 -17.38 -1.88
N GLY A 7 -2.36 -17.69 -0.80
CA GLY A 7 -2.26 -19.04 -0.23
C GLY A 7 -3.34 -19.41 0.80
N GLU A 8 -3.47 -20.71 1.11
CA GLU A 8 -4.40 -21.23 2.14
C GLU A 8 -4.21 -20.59 3.53
N PHE A 9 -2.97 -20.18 3.85
CA PHE A 9 -2.64 -19.44 5.08
C PHE A 9 -3.32 -18.07 5.18
N TYR A 10 -3.58 -17.40 4.05
CA TYR A 10 -4.31 -16.13 3.99
C TYR A 10 -5.80 -16.37 4.31
N CYS A 11 -6.45 -17.35 3.66
CA CYS A 11 -7.87 -17.63 3.87
C CYS A 11 -8.18 -18.11 5.31
N ASN A 12 -7.27 -18.87 5.94
CA ASN A 12 -7.52 -19.47 7.26
C ASN A 12 -7.40 -18.51 8.45
N LYS A 13 -6.85 -17.30 8.28
CA LYS A 13 -6.77 -16.29 9.37
C LYS A 13 -7.95 -15.32 9.43
N SER A 14 -8.88 -15.38 8.47
CA SER A 14 -10.05 -14.49 8.35
C SER A 14 -11.03 -14.53 9.54
N ASN A 15 -10.87 -15.47 10.49
CA ASN A 15 -11.82 -15.66 11.60
C ASN A 15 -11.55 -14.76 12.82
N VAL A 16 -10.53 -13.89 12.79
CA VAL A 16 -10.30 -12.91 13.87
C VAL A 16 -10.75 -11.54 13.39
N THR A 17 -11.95 -11.13 13.80
CA THR A 17 -12.47 -9.78 13.58
C THR A 17 -11.71 -8.79 14.47
N THR A 18 -10.58 -8.30 13.98
CA THR A 18 -9.90 -7.14 14.57
C THR A 18 -10.18 -5.91 13.71
N ASN A 19 -10.39 -4.74 14.32
CA ASN A 19 -10.44 -3.43 13.63
C ASN A 19 -9.05 -3.06 13.10
N ARG A 20 -8.51 -3.88 12.20
CA ARG A 20 -7.17 -3.74 11.62
C ARG A 20 -7.28 -3.93 10.12
N ILE A 21 -6.56 -3.08 9.40
CA ILE A 21 -6.38 -3.19 7.97
C ILE A 21 -4.92 -3.57 7.73
N THR A 22 -4.70 -4.56 6.89
CA THR A 22 -3.36 -5.05 6.57
C THR A 22 -2.99 -4.61 5.16
N PHE A 23 -1.83 -3.99 5.02
CA PHE A 23 -1.30 -3.56 3.72
C PHE A 23 -0.18 -4.47 3.25
N THR A 24 -0.21 -4.82 1.96
CA THR A 24 0.98 -5.28 1.23
C THR A 24 1.54 -4.09 0.48
N VAL A 25 2.74 -3.64 0.86
CA VAL A 25 3.38 -2.43 0.30
C VAL A 25 4.29 -2.81 -0.86
N HIS A 26 4.18 -2.06 -1.95
CA HIS A 26 4.95 -2.19 -3.18
C HIS A 26 5.67 -0.87 -3.46
N VAL A 27 6.96 -0.94 -3.82
CA VAL A 27 7.84 0.24 -3.99
C VAL A 27 8.63 0.14 -5.30
N ASP A 28 8.10 -0.57 -6.28
CA ASP A 28 8.75 -0.75 -7.57
C ASP A 28 8.64 0.53 -8.43
N GLY A 29 9.80 0.97 -8.94
CA GLY A 29 9.88 2.12 -9.83
C GLY A 29 9.55 1.74 -11.26
N SER A 30 8.90 2.65 -11.98
CA SER A 30 8.61 2.50 -13.41
C SER A 30 9.03 3.76 -14.19
N PRO A 31 9.65 3.62 -15.38
CA PRO A 31 9.95 4.77 -16.23
C PRO A 31 8.65 5.44 -16.70
N LEU A 32 8.55 6.77 -16.53
CA LEU A 32 7.33 7.53 -16.86
C LEU A 32 7.07 7.61 -18.37
N VAL A 33 8.13 7.76 -19.16
CA VAL A 33 8.04 7.93 -20.62
C VAL A 33 9.27 7.29 -21.25
N LYS A 34 9.11 6.47 -22.31
CA LYS A 34 10.24 5.79 -22.99
C LYS A 34 11.35 6.74 -23.47
N SER A 35 11.05 8.02 -23.68
CA SER A 35 11.97 9.02 -24.24
C SER A 35 12.44 10.08 -23.24
N SER A 36 11.89 10.14 -22.03
CA SER A 36 12.32 11.11 -21.02
C SER A 36 13.27 10.47 -20.02
N LYS A 37 14.28 11.22 -19.54
CA LYS A 37 15.13 10.79 -18.42
C LYS A 37 14.38 10.86 -17.07
N GLN A 38 13.04 10.89 -17.07
CA GLN A 38 12.23 11.06 -15.87
C GLN A 38 11.66 9.71 -15.44
N SER A 39 11.85 9.39 -14.17
CA SER A 39 11.38 8.15 -13.54
C SER A 39 10.39 8.50 -12.44
N MET A 40 9.44 7.61 -12.19
CA MET A 40 8.53 7.71 -11.05
C MET A 40 8.64 6.47 -10.19
N TRP A 41 8.69 6.71 -8.89
CA TRP A 41 8.77 5.69 -7.86
C TRP A 41 7.55 5.88 -6.97
N PRO A 42 6.44 5.19 -7.26
CA PRO A 42 5.30 5.15 -6.36
C PRO A 42 5.59 4.18 -5.21
N CYS A 43 5.12 4.52 -4.01
CA CYS A 43 4.92 3.58 -2.92
C CYS A 43 3.41 3.39 -2.81
N PHE A 44 2.93 2.18 -3.12
CA PHE A 44 1.52 1.87 -3.10
C PHE A 44 1.24 0.62 -2.27
N ALA A 45 0.02 0.49 -1.79
CA ALA A 45 -0.40 -0.59 -0.92
C ALA A 45 -1.68 -1.25 -1.42
N SER A 46 -1.68 -2.58 -1.41
CA SER A 46 -2.87 -3.40 -1.59
C SER A 46 -3.49 -3.72 -0.22
N ILE A 47 -4.82 -3.62 -0.12
CA ILE A 47 -5.58 -4.01 1.08
C ILE A 47 -5.74 -5.52 1.09
N VAL A 48 -5.13 -6.19 2.06
CA VAL A 48 -5.10 -7.65 2.15
C VAL A 48 -6.49 -8.22 2.44
N GLU A 49 -7.33 -7.52 3.19
CA GLU A 49 -8.70 -7.96 3.50
C GLU A 49 -9.63 -7.96 2.28
N LEU A 50 -9.25 -7.30 1.18
CA LEU A 50 -9.97 -7.43 -0.09
C LEU A 50 -9.60 -8.76 -0.77
N PRO A 51 -10.58 -9.55 -1.24
CA PRO A 51 -10.29 -10.78 -1.96
C PRO A 51 -9.80 -10.47 -3.39
N PRO A 52 -8.97 -11.32 -3.98
CA PRO A 52 -8.71 -11.31 -5.42
C PRO A 52 -10.01 -11.55 -6.24
N PRO A 53 -10.16 -10.95 -7.43
CA PRO A 53 -9.26 -9.97 -8.06
C PRO A 53 -9.50 -8.53 -7.58
N ILE A 54 -10.48 -8.30 -6.69
CA ILE A 54 -10.92 -6.96 -6.25
C ILE A 54 -9.78 -6.16 -5.63
N ARG A 55 -8.90 -6.83 -4.86
CA ARG A 55 -7.68 -6.25 -4.29
C ARG A 55 -6.80 -5.55 -5.32
N ASP A 56 -6.71 -6.10 -6.52
CA ASP A 56 -5.75 -5.70 -7.55
C ASP A 56 -6.33 -4.63 -8.50
N TYR A 57 -7.60 -4.25 -8.31
CA TYR A 57 -8.19 -3.14 -9.05
C TYR A 57 -7.54 -1.82 -8.64
N GLN A 58 -7.09 -1.02 -9.62
CA GLN A 58 -6.40 0.25 -9.38
C GLN A 58 -7.15 1.20 -8.43
N LYS A 59 -8.49 1.22 -8.47
CA LYS A 59 -9.34 2.03 -7.58
C LYS A 59 -9.28 1.61 -6.10
N ASN A 60 -8.77 0.42 -5.81
CA ASN A 60 -8.65 -0.16 -4.47
C ASN A 60 -7.19 -0.19 -3.99
N ILE A 61 -6.25 0.34 -4.78
CA ILE A 61 -4.84 0.49 -4.40
C ILE A 61 -4.66 1.84 -3.72
N VAL A 62 -4.04 1.83 -2.54
CA VAL A 62 -3.73 3.04 -1.78
C VAL A 62 -2.39 3.59 -2.24
N LEU A 63 -2.32 4.84 -2.66
CA LEU A 63 -1.06 5.52 -2.91
C LEU A 63 -0.55 6.10 -1.58
N LEU A 64 0.59 5.62 -1.10
CA LEU A 64 1.21 6.06 0.15
C LEU A 64 2.19 7.22 -0.08
N SER A 65 2.98 7.14 -1.15
CA SER A 65 3.88 8.24 -1.53
C SER A 65 4.26 8.17 -3.01
N LEU A 66 4.76 9.29 -3.54
CA LEU A 66 5.13 9.40 -4.94
C LEU A 66 6.39 10.23 -5.11
N TRP A 67 7.42 9.65 -5.72
CA TRP A 67 8.65 10.35 -6.08
C TRP A 67 8.84 10.42 -7.58
N ALA A 68 8.71 11.61 -8.16
CA ALA A 68 8.92 11.86 -9.58
C ALA A 68 10.19 12.67 -9.79
N SER A 69 11.25 12.03 -10.30
CA SER A 69 12.55 12.67 -10.51
C SER A 69 13.31 12.05 -11.67
N ARG A 70 14.36 12.72 -12.15
CA ARG A 70 15.28 12.12 -13.13
C ARG A 70 16.23 11.10 -12.53
N VAL A 71 16.39 11.15 -11.21
CA VAL A 71 17.29 10.29 -10.45
C VAL A 71 16.46 9.40 -9.53
N LYS A 72 16.88 8.14 -9.41
CA LYS A 72 16.31 7.22 -8.43
C LYS A 72 16.44 7.83 -7.03
N PRO A 73 15.37 7.82 -6.21
CA PRO A 73 15.47 8.30 -4.84
C PRO A 73 16.43 7.44 -4.02
N ASP A 74 17.05 8.07 -3.02
CA ASP A 74 17.52 7.34 -1.86
C ASP A 74 16.28 6.73 -1.16
N PRO A 75 16.20 5.39 -1.01
CA PRO A 75 15.02 4.75 -0.46
C PRO A 75 14.77 5.12 1.01
N ASP A 76 15.81 5.39 1.79
CA ASP A 76 15.66 5.78 3.18
C ASP A 76 14.99 7.15 3.25
N VAL A 77 15.43 8.11 2.42
CA VAL A 77 14.82 9.43 2.34
C VAL A 77 13.39 9.37 1.79
N PHE A 78 13.17 8.59 0.74
CA PHE A 78 11.85 8.49 0.09
C PHE A 78 10.78 7.86 0.99
N LEU A 79 11.15 6.82 1.75
CA LEU A 79 10.19 6.06 2.55
C LEU A 79 10.08 6.53 4.00
N GLN A 80 10.99 7.36 4.50
CA GLN A 80 11.03 7.78 5.90
C GLN A 80 9.67 8.34 6.38
N GLU A 81 9.13 9.35 5.68
CA GLU A 81 7.87 9.98 6.07
C GLU A 81 6.70 8.97 6.04
N THR A 82 6.62 8.15 4.99
CA THR A 82 5.59 7.10 4.89
C THR A 82 5.68 6.10 6.04
N ILE A 83 6.89 5.72 6.45
CA ILE A 83 7.10 4.79 7.57
C ILE A 83 6.65 5.42 8.90
N GLU A 84 6.98 6.69 9.14
CA GLU A 84 6.57 7.39 10.36
C GLU A 84 5.05 7.58 10.42
N GLU A 85 4.39 7.93 9.31
CA GLU A 85 2.93 8.00 9.24
C GLU A 85 2.27 6.64 9.50
N LEU A 86 2.79 5.56 8.91
CA LEU A 86 2.27 4.22 9.14
C LEU A 86 2.47 3.78 10.61
N LYS A 87 3.60 4.10 11.24
CA LYS A 87 3.80 3.86 12.67
C LYS A 87 2.77 4.62 13.52
N LEU A 88 2.49 5.87 13.17
CA LEU A 88 1.49 6.68 13.86
C LEU A 88 0.10 6.03 13.75
N LEU A 89 -0.30 5.60 12.55
CA LEU A 89 -1.57 4.91 12.32
C LEU A 89 -1.66 3.56 13.05
N ILE A 90 -0.56 2.80 13.11
CA ILE A 90 -0.52 1.53 13.85
C ILE A 90 -0.73 1.75 15.35
N ASN A 91 -0.16 2.82 15.92
CA ASN A 91 -0.19 3.10 17.35
C ASN A 91 -1.48 3.80 17.79
N ASN A 92 -2.00 4.70 16.97
CA ASN A 92 -3.10 5.59 17.34
C ASN A 92 -4.44 5.20 16.69
N GLY A 93 -4.41 4.40 15.62
CA GLY A 93 -5.56 4.16 14.77
C GLY A 93 -5.97 5.40 13.96
N THR A 94 -7.09 5.29 13.25
CA THR A 94 -7.77 6.40 12.57
C THR A 94 -9.25 6.09 12.44
N SER A 95 -10.08 7.12 12.34
CA SER A 95 -11.49 6.98 11.96
C SER A 95 -11.62 6.70 10.47
N ILE A 96 -12.62 5.90 10.08
CA ILE A 96 -12.94 5.62 8.69
C ILE A 96 -14.27 6.28 8.35
N PHE A 97 -14.36 6.91 7.18
CA PHE A 97 -15.58 7.54 6.71
C PHE A 97 -16.12 6.81 5.48
N ILE A 98 -17.37 6.40 5.52
CA ILE A 98 -18.09 5.80 4.38
C ILE A 98 -19.29 6.71 4.10
N ASN A 99 -19.36 7.29 2.90
CA ASN A 99 -20.42 8.23 2.51
C ASN A 99 -20.64 9.34 3.57
N GLU A 100 -19.54 9.95 4.02
CA GLU A 100 -19.52 11.02 5.04
C GLU A 100 -19.93 10.59 6.47
N GLN A 101 -20.21 9.31 6.70
CA GLN A 101 -20.48 8.76 8.02
C GLN A 101 -19.22 8.12 8.62
N GLU A 102 -18.91 8.45 9.88
CA GLU A 102 -17.79 7.92 10.66
C GLU A 102 -18.10 6.51 11.22
N TYR A 103 -17.10 5.62 11.20
CA TYR A 103 -17.13 4.25 11.71
C TYR A 103 -15.90 3.91 12.54
#